data_AF-A0A9W7T865-F1
#
_entry.id   AF-A0A9W7T865-F1
#
_cell.length_a   1.000
_cell.length_b   1.000
_cell.length_c   1.000
_cell.angle_alpha   90.00
_cell.angle_beta   90.00
_cell.angle_gamma   90.00
#
_symmetry.space_group_name_H-M   'P 1'
#
loop_
_entity.id
_entity.type
_entity.pdbx_description
1 polymer ?
#
loop_
_entity_poly.entity_id
_entity_poly.type
_entity_poly.pdbx_seq_one_letter_code
_entity_poly.pdbx_strand_id
1 'polypeptide(L)'
;SQSKAEEGWVMPRILDVRWVANSFRTVRVVWTSLGALVQHFKNACCDETRSTKDRQMYRGLLDCVQSPEFICDLGLMYDTLHELSLLSQELQSRSITLLRAEHPLKRSIRVIQSFKESPGEKYSEALEAKKTGEYWSTALKTIAKLKSINPGKFLQSLVNNLEKRLSFEDETIKDLSILDQSKWPSKPSIRHGEEQIKRLCKRFNLCTDQALNGMWDLLEEPSSEPKDLKPLMNCMKTFPVSTAECERNFSLMNNISSDKRAVLLISNISNLMMININGPPTSKIDPRKYTRTWLKSHRAASSVRSRQCSVKTPAESKSVWNIL
;
A
#
# COMPACT_ATOMS: atom_id res chain seq x y z
N SER A 1 -3.19 19.20 27.82
CA SER A 1 -3.61 20.23 26.85
C SER A 1 -3.48 19.67 25.46
N GLN A 2 -4.53 19.81 24.67
CA GLN A 2 -4.70 19.23 23.34
C GLN A 2 -3.64 19.77 22.36
N SER A 3 -2.90 18.88 21.69
CA SER A 3 -2.32 19.19 20.39
C SER A 3 -3.19 18.52 19.32
N LYS A 4 -4.18 19.27 18.84
CA LYS A 4 -4.82 19.01 17.54
C LYS A 4 -3.69 19.03 16.51
N ALA A 5 -3.36 17.88 15.96
CA ALA A 5 -2.57 17.82 14.74
C ALA A 5 -3.46 18.36 13.62
N GLU A 6 -3.09 19.51 13.08
CA GLU A 6 -3.63 20.02 11.83
C GLU A 6 -3.41 18.97 10.74
N GLU A 7 -4.50 18.32 10.30
CA GLU A 7 -4.52 17.53 9.07
C GLU A 7 -4.41 18.49 7.89
N GLY A 8 -3.19 18.95 7.64
CA GLY A 8 -2.82 19.57 6.37
C GLY A 8 -2.99 18.52 5.29
N TRP A 9 -3.84 18.80 4.31
CA TRP A 9 -4.04 18.00 3.09
C TRP A 9 -2.78 18.04 2.22
N VAL A 10 -1.71 17.39 2.66
CA VAL A 10 -0.51 17.20 1.87
C VAL A 10 -0.81 16.07 0.89
N MET A 11 -1.15 16.43 -0.35
CA MET A 11 -1.16 15.46 -1.45
C MET A 11 0.27 14.94 -1.65
N PRO A 12 0.56 13.65 -1.42
CA PRO A 12 1.79 13.06 -1.89
C PRO A 12 1.81 13.12 -3.42
N ARG A 13 2.99 13.19 -4.03
CA ARG A 13 3.15 13.21 -5.50
C ARG A 13 2.26 12.13 -6.15
N ILE A 14 1.32 12.57 -6.99
CA ILE A 14 0.23 11.80 -7.59
C ILE A 14 0.73 10.59 -8.44
N LEU A 15 2.02 10.53 -8.75
CA LEU A 15 2.62 9.55 -9.68
C LEU A 15 3.84 8.78 -9.14
N ASP A 16 4.31 9.05 -7.93
CA ASP A 16 5.56 8.44 -7.43
C ASP A 16 5.31 7.06 -6.79
N VAL A 17 4.08 6.82 -6.33
CA VAL A 17 3.68 5.59 -5.61
C VAL A 17 2.60 4.87 -6.43
N ARG A 18 2.98 3.79 -7.12
CA ARG A 18 2.17 3.06 -8.12
C ARG A 18 1.09 2.12 -7.54
N TRP A 19 0.56 2.42 -6.35
CA TRP A 19 -0.46 1.55 -5.74
C TRP A 19 -1.87 2.06 -5.95
N VAL A 20 -2.79 1.10 -6.01
CA VAL A 20 -4.23 1.34 -6.00
C VAL A 20 -4.65 2.28 -4.87
N ALA A 21 -4.03 2.18 -3.69
CA ALA A 21 -4.32 3.07 -2.57
C ALA A 21 -4.00 4.54 -2.88
N ASN A 22 -3.01 4.83 -3.71
CA ASN A 22 -2.71 6.19 -4.17
C ASN A 22 -3.74 6.66 -5.21
N SER A 23 -4.10 5.79 -6.16
CA SER A 23 -5.19 6.06 -7.11
C SER A 23 -6.52 6.34 -6.40
N PHE A 24 -6.85 5.56 -5.36
CA PHE A 24 -8.02 5.78 -4.52
C PHE A 24 -7.97 7.12 -3.81
N ARG A 25 -6.83 7.50 -3.20
CA ARG A 25 -6.68 8.81 -2.56
C ARG A 25 -6.96 9.96 -3.53
N THR A 26 -6.45 9.86 -4.75
CA THR A 26 -6.71 10.88 -5.80
C THR A 26 -8.20 10.94 -6.13
N VAL A 27 -8.83 9.81 -6.43
CA VAL A 27 -10.27 9.76 -6.74
C VAL A 27 -11.11 10.26 -5.56
N ARG A 28 -10.73 9.91 -4.34
CA ARG A 28 -11.38 10.39 -3.13
C ARG A 28 -11.29 11.91 -2.98
N VAL A 29 -10.10 12.48 -3.20
CA VAL A 29 -9.90 13.93 -3.13
C VAL A 29 -10.71 14.66 -4.21
N VAL A 30 -10.72 14.12 -5.44
CA VAL A 30 -11.52 14.70 -6.54
C VAL A 30 -13.01 14.64 -6.21
N TRP A 31 -13.48 13.51 -5.67
CA TRP A 31 -14.87 13.37 -5.21
C TRP A 31 -15.19 14.40 -4.13
N THR A 32 -14.46 14.43 -3.02
CA THR A 32 -14.75 15.34 -1.90
C THR A 32 -14.58 16.82 -2.25
N SER A 33 -13.70 17.14 -3.21
CA SER A 33 -13.40 18.52 -3.60
C SER A 33 -14.16 19.00 -4.83
N LEU A 34 -15.07 18.20 -5.39
CA LEU A 34 -15.68 18.52 -6.69
C LEU A 34 -16.44 19.85 -6.66
N GLY A 35 -17.17 20.15 -5.58
CA GLY A 35 -17.87 21.43 -5.44
C GLY A 35 -16.92 22.62 -5.49
N ALA A 36 -15.78 22.52 -4.81
CA ALA A 36 -14.73 23.53 -4.84
C ALA A 36 -14.08 23.63 -6.23
N LEU A 37 -13.84 22.49 -6.91
CA LEU A 37 -13.30 22.45 -8.27
C LEU A 37 -14.25 23.12 -9.27
N VAL A 38 -15.55 22.83 -9.18
CA VAL A 38 -16.59 23.45 -10.02
C VAL A 38 -16.61 24.97 -9.81
N GLN A 39 -16.57 25.44 -8.57
CA GLN A 39 -16.53 26.88 -8.29
C GLN A 39 -15.24 27.53 -8.81
N HIS A 40 -14.10 26.86 -8.62
CA HIS A 40 -12.82 27.34 -9.13
C HIS A 40 -12.82 27.44 -10.66
N PHE A 41 -13.29 26.41 -11.37
CA PHE A 41 -13.36 26.41 -12.83
C PHE A 41 -14.35 27.44 -13.38
N LYS A 42 -15.49 27.66 -12.70
CA LYS A 42 -16.42 28.75 -13.02
C LYS A 42 -15.73 30.11 -12.93
N ASN A 43 -15.05 30.38 -11.82
CA ASN A 43 -14.34 31.65 -11.63
C ASN A 43 -13.21 31.81 -12.68
N ALA A 44 -12.39 30.78 -12.87
CA ALA A 44 -11.24 30.82 -13.76
C ALA A 44 -11.60 30.94 -15.25
N CYS A 45 -12.78 30.45 -15.67
CA CYS A 45 -13.24 30.60 -17.05
C CYS A 45 -13.81 32.00 -17.37
N CYS A 46 -14.21 32.75 -16.34
CA CYS A 46 -14.73 34.12 -16.44
C CYS A 46 -13.68 35.19 -16.09
N ASP A 47 -12.52 34.79 -15.59
CA ASP A 47 -11.43 35.69 -15.19
C ASP A 47 -10.73 36.33 -16.40
N GLU A 48 -11.03 37.60 -16.66
CA GLU A 48 -10.49 38.37 -17.79
C GLU A 48 -8.97 38.59 -17.71
N THR A 49 -8.35 38.41 -16.54
CA THR A 49 -6.90 38.53 -16.38
C THR A 49 -6.14 37.33 -16.96
N ARG A 50 -6.85 36.22 -17.24
CA ARG A 50 -6.28 34.99 -17.81
C ARG A 50 -6.30 35.00 -19.33
N SER A 51 -5.36 34.26 -19.91
CA SER A 51 -5.31 34.08 -21.36
C SER A 51 -6.60 33.45 -21.90
N THR A 52 -6.93 33.73 -23.16
CA THR A 52 -8.08 33.12 -23.84
C THR A 52 -7.97 31.60 -23.88
N LYS A 53 -6.75 31.07 -24.05
CA LYS A 53 -6.46 29.62 -24.03
C LYS A 53 -6.78 29.01 -22.67
N ASP A 54 -6.33 29.64 -21.57
CA ASP A 54 -6.57 29.14 -20.22
C ASP A 54 -8.06 29.16 -19.89
N ARG A 55 -8.76 30.25 -20.20
CA ARG A 55 -10.21 30.34 -20.00
C ARG A 55 -10.98 29.25 -20.73
N GLN A 56 -10.56 28.92 -21.96
CA GLN A 56 -11.18 27.86 -22.74
C GLN A 56 -10.86 26.47 -22.18
N MET A 57 -9.64 26.25 -21.66
CA MET A 57 -9.28 25.03 -20.94
C MET A 57 -10.17 24.84 -19.70
N TYR A 58 -10.31 25.86 -18.85
CA TYR A 58 -11.15 25.79 -17.65
C TYR A 58 -12.63 25.58 -17.99
N ARG A 59 -13.11 26.16 -19.10
CA ARG A 59 -14.47 25.90 -19.58
C ARG A 59 -14.66 24.42 -19.97
N GLY A 60 -13.71 23.84 -20.70
CA GLY A 60 -13.74 22.42 -21.03
C GLY A 60 -13.67 21.51 -19.80
N LEU A 61 -12.86 21.86 -18.80
CA LEU A 61 -12.79 21.13 -17.53
C LEU A 61 -14.08 21.25 -16.72
N LEU A 62 -14.67 22.45 -16.66
CA LEU A 62 -15.95 22.68 -16.00
C LEU A 62 -17.05 21.82 -16.64
N ASP A 63 -17.14 21.87 -17.97
CA ASP A 63 -18.10 21.07 -18.73
C ASP A 63 -17.90 19.58 -18.41
N CYS A 64 -16.66 19.07 -18.46
CA CYS A 64 -16.34 17.70 -18.13
C CYS A 64 -16.80 17.30 -16.72
N VAL A 65 -16.49 18.09 -15.70
CA VAL A 65 -16.84 17.79 -14.30
C VAL A 65 -18.35 17.89 -14.03
N GLN A 66 -19.07 18.72 -14.77
CA GLN A 66 -20.53 18.83 -14.70
C GLN A 66 -21.27 17.79 -15.54
N SER A 67 -20.57 16.90 -16.24
CA SER A 67 -21.21 15.84 -17.01
C SER A 67 -21.72 14.71 -16.10
N PRO A 68 -22.97 14.25 -16.31
CA PRO A 68 -23.49 13.11 -15.55
C PRO A 68 -22.69 11.83 -15.83
N GLU A 69 -22.15 11.66 -17.04
CA GLU A 69 -21.27 10.55 -17.39
C GLU A 69 -19.99 10.56 -16.54
N PHE A 70 -19.35 11.72 -16.40
CA PHE A 70 -18.13 11.85 -15.58
C PHE A 70 -18.38 11.52 -14.11
N ILE A 71 -19.47 12.02 -13.52
CA ILE A 71 -19.79 11.78 -12.11
C ILE A 71 -20.11 10.30 -11.87
N CYS A 72 -20.84 9.66 -12.79
CA CYS A 72 -21.10 8.22 -12.76
C CYS A 72 -19.80 7.41 -12.84
N ASP A 73 -18.93 7.72 -13.80
CA ASP A 73 -17.65 7.03 -13.94
C ASP A 73 -16.76 7.24 -12.71
N LEU A 74 -16.75 8.46 -12.14
CA LEU A 74 -16.01 8.78 -10.93
C LEU A 74 -16.53 8.02 -9.70
N GLY A 75 -17.85 7.91 -9.54
CA GLY A 75 -18.47 7.13 -8.46
C GLY A 75 -18.17 5.63 -8.58
N LEU A 76 -18.26 5.09 -9.79
CA LEU A 76 -17.88 3.70 -10.08
C LEU A 76 -16.40 3.43 -9.76
N MET A 77 -15.51 4.35 -10.17
CA MET A 77 -14.09 4.27 -9.83
C MET A 77 -13.84 4.39 -8.33
N TYR A 78 -14.58 5.25 -7.64
CA TYR A 78 -14.44 5.44 -6.20
C TYR A 78 -14.72 4.14 -5.46
N ASP A 79 -15.88 3.52 -5.69
CA ASP A 79 -16.29 2.31 -4.96
C ASP A 79 -15.35 1.13 -5.25
N THR A 80 -14.96 0.95 -6.52
CA THR A 80 -14.05 -0.14 -6.90
C THR A 80 -12.63 0.07 -6.40
N LEU A 81 -12.07 1.28 -6.50
CA LEU A 81 -10.74 1.58 -5.98
C LEU A 81 -10.71 1.55 -4.45
N HIS A 82 -11.81 1.89 -3.78
CA HIS A 82 -11.92 1.75 -2.33
C HIS A 82 -11.72 0.30 -1.91
N GLU A 83 -12.50 -0.64 -2.46
CA GLU A 83 -12.37 -2.07 -2.15
C GLU A 83 -10.98 -2.61 -2.47
N LEU A 84 -10.44 -2.27 -3.64
CA LEU A 84 -9.09 -2.68 -4.02
C LEU A 84 -8.01 -2.06 -3.12
N SER A 85 -8.24 -0.87 -2.56
CA SER A 85 -7.32 -0.24 -1.61
C SER A 85 -7.28 -0.98 -0.27
N LEU A 86 -8.44 -1.44 0.22
CA LEU A 86 -8.56 -2.26 1.43
C LEU A 86 -7.83 -3.60 1.23
N LEU A 87 -8.11 -4.28 0.11
CA LEU A 87 -7.40 -5.50 -0.28
C LEU A 87 -5.89 -5.28 -0.31
N SER A 88 -5.44 -4.21 -0.96
CA SER A 88 -4.02 -3.91 -1.07
C SER A 88 -3.37 -3.72 0.29
N GLN A 89 -3.99 -2.96 1.21
CA GLN A 89 -3.47 -2.77 2.56
C GLN A 89 -3.38 -4.08 3.35
N GLU A 90 -4.38 -4.94 3.23
CA GLU A 90 -4.40 -6.25 3.90
C GLU A 90 -3.28 -7.17 3.38
N LEU A 91 -3.10 -7.24 2.05
CA LEU A 91 -2.03 -8.01 1.40
C LEU A 91 -0.62 -7.44 1.63
N GLN A 92 -0.52 -6.17 2.03
CA GLN A 92 0.75 -5.54 2.40
C GLN A 92 1.12 -5.80 3.87
N SER A 93 0.25 -6.39 4.69
CA SER A 93 0.52 -6.65 6.10
C SER A 93 1.77 -7.52 6.30
N ARG A 94 2.57 -7.26 7.33
CA ARG A 94 3.74 -8.07 7.69
C ARG A 94 3.41 -9.48 8.16
N SER A 95 2.18 -9.68 8.61
CA SER A 95 1.72 -10.97 9.15
C SER A 95 0.93 -11.80 8.13
N ILE A 96 0.74 -11.31 6.91
CA ILE A 96 0.00 -12.04 5.89
C ILE A 96 0.86 -13.20 5.38
N THR A 97 0.25 -14.37 5.27
CA THR A 97 0.88 -15.55 4.65
C THR A 97 0.19 -15.84 3.33
N LEU A 98 0.86 -16.58 2.46
CA LEU A 98 0.30 -16.94 1.15
C LEU A 98 -1.04 -17.68 1.27
N LEU A 99 -1.17 -18.56 2.27
CA LEU A 99 -2.42 -19.27 2.55
C LEU A 99 -3.54 -18.32 3.00
N ARG A 100 -3.21 -17.32 3.83
CA ARG A 100 -4.18 -16.33 4.29
C ARG A 100 -4.55 -15.30 3.24
N ALA A 101 -3.69 -15.03 2.27
CA ALA A 101 -3.90 -14.04 1.21
C ALA A 101 -5.08 -14.37 0.29
N GLU A 102 -5.43 -15.65 0.14
CA GLU A 102 -6.57 -16.10 -0.65
C GLU A 102 -7.91 -15.57 -0.12
N HIS A 103 -8.08 -15.54 1.20
CA HIS A 103 -9.33 -15.14 1.84
C HIS A 103 -9.74 -13.67 1.53
N PRO A 104 -8.89 -12.65 1.78
CA PRO A 104 -9.24 -11.27 1.46
C PRO A 104 -9.40 -11.07 -0.05
N LEU A 105 -8.65 -11.77 -0.89
CA LEU A 105 -8.82 -11.68 -2.34
C LEU A 105 -10.20 -12.19 -2.77
N LYS A 106 -10.62 -13.38 -2.28
CA LYS A 106 -11.96 -13.93 -2.53
C LYS A 106 -13.06 -13.02 -1.98
N ARG A 107 -12.86 -12.43 -0.80
CA ARG A 107 -13.80 -11.44 -0.23
C ARG A 107 -13.98 -10.25 -1.17
N SER A 108 -12.87 -9.65 -1.62
CA SER A 108 -12.91 -8.50 -2.52
C SER A 108 -13.53 -8.81 -3.88
N ILE A 109 -13.29 -10.00 -4.43
CA ILE A 109 -13.96 -10.47 -5.64
C ILE A 109 -15.47 -10.49 -5.44
N ARG A 110 -15.98 -11.08 -4.33
CA ARG A 110 -17.42 -11.11 -4.04
C ARG A 110 -18.02 -9.72 -3.87
N VAL A 111 -17.31 -8.80 -3.20
CA VAL A 111 -17.75 -7.40 -3.05
C VAL A 111 -17.87 -6.72 -4.41
N ILE A 112 -16.84 -6.82 -5.26
CA ILE A 112 -16.87 -6.22 -6.61
C ILE A 112 -17.93 -6.87 -7.51
N GLN A 113 -18.15 -8.18 -7.38
CA GLN A 113 -19.23 -8.88 -8.07
C GLN A 113 -20.60 -8.36 -7.64
N SER A 114 -20.81 -8.10 -6.35
CA SER A 114 -22.07 -7.57 -5.83
C SER A 114 -22.44 -6.21 -6.41
N PHE A 115 -21.45 -5.40 -6.83
CA PHE A 115 -21.68 -4.11 -7.49
C PHE A 115 -22.45 -4.20 -8.82
N LYS A 116 -22.56 -5.40 -9.42
CA LYS A 116 -23.40 -5.62 -10.61
C LYS A 116 -24.88 -5.69 -10.28
N GLU A 117 -25.23 -6.18 -9.10
CA GLU A 117 -26.60 -6.35 -8.63
C GLU A 117 -27.05 -5.13 -7.83
N SER A 118 -26.20 -4.70 -6.88
CA SER A 118 -26.39 -3.53 -6.05
C SER A 118 -25.22 -2.57 -6.23
N PRO A 119 -25.39 -1.46 -6.97
CA PRO A 119 -24.40 -0.40 -7.09
C PRO A 119 -23.76 -0.01 -5.75
N GLY A 120 -22.47 0.33 -5.77
CA GLY A 120 -21.79 0.88 -4.60
C GLY A 120 -22.38 2.22 -4.16
N GLU A 121 -22.00 2.68 -2.97
CA GLU A 121 -22.57 3.89 -2.36
C GLU A 121 -22.38 5.13 -3.25
N LYS A 122 -21.15 5.37 -3.74
CA LYS A 122 -20.84 6.57 -4.53
C LYS A 122 -21.35 6.47 -5.95
N TYR A 123 -21.38 5.28 -6.51
CA TYR A 123 -22.02 5.07 -7.80
C TYR A 123 -23.55 5.26 -7.72
N SER A 124 -24.19 4.83 -6.64
CA SER A 124 -25.62 5.09 -6.38
C SER A 124 -25.91 6.59 -6.24
N GLU A 125 -25.10 7.30 -5.45
CA GLU A 125 -25.18 8.75 -5.29
C GLU A 125 -25.07 9.48 -6.65
N ALA A 126 -24.14 9.04 -7.51
CA ALA A 126 -23.99 9.56 -8.87
C ALA A 126 -25.19 9.26 -9.79
N LEU A 127 -25.78 8.07 -9.68
CA LEU A 127 -26.96 7.69 -10.47
C LEU A 127 -28.19 8.51 -10.08
N GLU A 128 -28.38 8.78 -8.79
CA GLU A 128 -29.45 9.67 -8.33
C GLU A 128 -29.23 11.10 -8.79
N ALA A 129 -28.00 11.62 -8.69
CA ALA A 129 -27.65 12.94 -9.23
C ALA A 129 -27.91 13.06 -10.74
N LYS A 130 -27.66 11.98 -11.49
CA LYS A 130 -27.97 11.91 -12.93
C LYS A 130 -29.48 11.95 -13.21
N LYS A 131 -30.32 11.42 -12.32
CA LYS A 131 -31.79 11.48 -12.44
C LYS A 131 -32.34 12.84 -12.07
N THR A 132 -31.84 13.45 -11.00
CA THR A 132 -32.29 14.78 -10.53
C THR A 132 -31.78 15.91 -11.42
N GLY A 133 -30.69 15.67 -12.17
CA GLY A 133 -30.07 16.68 -13.03
C GLY A 133 -29.23 17.70 -12.26
N GLU A 134 -29.05 17.49 -10.95
CA GLU A 134 -28.28 18.36 -10.07
C GLU A 134 -27.33 17.56 -9.20
N TYR A 135 -26.13 18.09 -9.03
CA TYR A 135 -25.15 17.58 -8.08
C TYR A 135 -24.41 18.73 -7.41
N TRP A 136 -24.29 18.68 -6.08
CA TRP A 136 -23.71 19.73 -5.24
C TRP A 136 -24.21 21.15 -5.57
N SER A 137 -25.53 21.32 -5.70
CA SER A 137 -26.19 22.60 -6.04
C SER A 137 -25.77 23.18 -7.40
N THR A 138 -25.31 22.32 -8.32
CA THR A 138 -24.99 22.72 -9.69
C THR A 138 -25.72 21.83 -10.69
N ALA A 139 -26.35 22.47 -11.68
CA ALA A 139 -26.99 21.78 -12.78
C ALA A 139 -25.97 21.00 -13.61
N LEU A 140 -26.28 19.74 -13.88
CA LEU A 140 -25.50 18.87 -14.74
C LEU A 140 -25.72 19.24 -16.20
N LYS A 141 -24.67 19.11 -17.01
CA LYS A 141 -24.71 19.38 -18.44
C LYS A 141 -24.36 18.12 -19.20
N THR A 142 -25.27 17.65 -20.04
CA THR A 142 -25.00 16.51 -20.92
C THR A 142 -24.03 16.91 -22.01
N ILE A 143 -22.94 16.15 -22.16
CA ILE A 143 -21.92 16.38 -23.20
C ILE A 143 -21.87 15.15 -24.10
N ALA A 144 -22.37 15.29 -25.32
CA ALA A 144 -22.46 14.19 -26.30
C ALA A 144 -21.11 13.52 -26.65
N LYS A 145 -19.98 14.18 -26.37
CA LYS A 145 -18.64 13.68 -26.70
C LYS A 145 -18.04 12.76 -25.62
N LEU A 146 -18.60 12.72 -24.41
CA LEU A 146 -18.08 11.91 -23.31
C LEU A 146 -18.65 10.49 -23.40
N LYS A 147 -17.76 9.50 -23.58
CA LYS A 147 -18.11 8.08 -23.53
C LYS A 147 -18.00 7.59 -22.09
N SER A 148 -19.15 7.28 -21.48
CA SER A 148 -19.18 6.67 -20.15
C SER A 148 -18.68 5.23 -20.17
N ILE A 149 -18.09 4.81 -19.06
CA ILE A 149 -17.66 3.43 -18.83
C ILE A 149 -18.90 2.53 -18.78
N ASN A 150 -18.85 1.38 -19.46
CA ASN A 150 -19.88 0.36 -19.27
C ASN A 150 -19.63 -0.36 -17.93
N PRO A 151 -20.49 -0.19 -16.91
CA PRO A 151 -20.20 -0.67 -15.55
C PRO A 151 -20.11 -2.20 -15.50
N GLY A 152 -21.02 -2.90 -16.18
CA GLY A 152 -21.04 -4.36 -16.21
C GLY A 152 -19.77 -4.96 -16.82
N LYS A 153 -19.32 -4.44 -17.98
CA LYS A 153 -18.07 -4.87 -18.63
C LYS A 153 -16.84 -4.53 -17.79
N PHE A 154 -16.81 -3.34 -17.19
CA PHE A 154 -15.71 -2.91 -16.33
C PHE A 154 -15.58 -3.80 -15.09
N LEU A 155 -16.68 -4.00 -14.35
CA LEU A 155 -16.71 -4.85 -13.16
C LEU A 155 -16.37 -6.31 -13.51
N GLN A 156 -16.90 -6.85 -14.62
CA GLN A 156 -16.54 -8.21 -15.05
C GLN A 156 -15.05 -8.33 -15.39
N SER A 157 -14.50 -7.35 -16.12
CA SER A 157 -13.06 -7.34 -16.42
C SER A 157 -12.23 -7.29 -15.14
N LEU A 158 -12.62 -6.46 -14.17
CA LEU A 158 -11.92 -6.36 -12.89
C LEU A 158 -11.94 -7.68 -12.11
N VAL A 159 -13.11 -8.32 -12.02
CA VAL A 159 -13.29 -9.65 -11.40
C VAL A 159 -12.40 -10.70 -12.08
N ASN A 160 -12.45 -10.79 -13.42
CA ASN A 160 -11.64 -11.74 -14.17
C ASN A 160 -10.13 -11.54 -13.91
N ASN A 161 -9.69 -10.29 -13.81
CA ASN A 161 -8.29 -9.97 -13.53
C ASN A 161 -7.87 -10.38 -12.10
N LEU A 162 -8.75 -10.21 -11.11
CA LEU A 162 -8.50 -10.66 -9.74
C LEU A 162 -8.49 -12.19 -9.62
N GLU A 163 -9.44 -12.86 -10.28
CA GLU A 163 -9.52 -14.33 -10.32
C GLU A 163 -8.29 -14.93 -11.00
N LYS A 164 -7.84 -14.36 -12.13
CA LYS A 164 -6.61 -14.81 -12.80
C LYS A 164 -5.37 -14.71 -11.90
N ARG A 165 -5.32 -13.72 -11.01
CA ARG A 165 -4.23 -13.58 -10.03
C ARG A 165 -4.33 -14.56 -8.86
N LEU A 166 -5.50 -15.15 -8.63
CA LEU A 166 -5.73 -16.19 -7.62
C LEU A 166 -5.36 -17.59 -8.13
N SER A 167 -5.32 -17.79 -9.45
CA SER A 167 -4.97 -19.06 -10.10
C SER A 167 -3.48 -19.39 -9.90
N PHE A 168 -3.11 -19.77 -8.68
CA PHE A 168 -1.79 -20.29 -8.38
C PHE A 168 -1.71 -21.74 -8.85
N GLU A 169 -1.10 -21.97 -10.01
CA GLU A 169 -0.89 -23.33 -10.53
C GLU A 169 0.27 -24.07 -9.86
N ASP A 170 1.05 -23.38 -9.01
CA ASP A 170 2.23 -23.96 -8.34
C ASP A 170 1.82 -25.10 -7.38
N GLU A 171 2.35 -26.29 -7.65
CA GLU A 171 2.17 -27.49 -6.82
C GLU A 171 2.57 -27.26 -5.36
N THR A 172 3.58 -26.41 -5.12
CA THR A 172 4.04 -26.07 -3.77
C THR A 172 2.94 -25.37 -2.98
N ILE A 173 2.18 -24.47 -3.61
CA ILE A 173 1.11 -23.72 -2.95
C ILE A 173 -0.07 -24.65 -2.63
N LYS A 174 -0.37 -25.58 -3.55
CA LYS A 174 -1.36 -26.63 -3.33
C LYS A 174 -0.96 -27.53 -2.16
N ASP A 175 0.31 -27.95 -2.10
CA ASP A 175 0.82 -28.74 -1.00
C ASP A 175 0.79 -27.97 0.32
N LEU A 176 1.15 -26.68 0.33
CA LEU A 176 1.08 -25.83 1.52
C LEU A 176 -0.35 -25.69 2.06
N SER A 177 -1.38 -25.86 1.25
CA SER A 177 -2.78 -25.77 1.70
C SER A 177 -3.14 -26.81 2.77
N ILE A 178 -2.36 -27.90 2.88
CA ILE A 178 -2.52 -28.89 3.95
C ILE A 178 -2.31 -28.30 5.34
N LEU A 179 -1.61 -27.17 5.44
CA LEU A 179 -1.33 -26.50 6.71
C LEU A 179 -2.46 -25.55 7.12
N ASP A 180 -3.49 -25.39 6.28
CA ASP A 180 -4.69 -24.61 6.57
C ASP A 180 -5.79 -25.53 7.12
N GLN A 181 -5.89 -25.62 8.45
CA GLN A 181 -6.88 -26.44 9.14
C GLN A 181 -8.33 -26.11 8.74
N SER A 182 -8.61 -24.89 8.25
CA SER A 182 -9.97 -24.51 7.81
C SER A 182 -10.43 -25.27 6.56
N LYS A 183 -9.50 -25.86 5.81
CA LYS A 183 -9.76 -26.64 4.61
C LYS A 183 -9.81 -28.15 4.87
N TRP A 184 -9.61 -28.58 6.12
CA TRP A 184 -9.59 -29.99 6.47
C TRP A 184 -11.01 -30.60 6.47
N PRO A 185 -11.15 -31.89 6.14
CA PRO A 185 -12.43 -32.58 6.32
C PRO A 185 -12.80 -32.64 7.81
N SER A 186 -14.09 -32.75 8.13
CA SER A 186 -14.56 -32.77 9.53
C SER A 186 -14.00 -33.92 10.38
N LYS A 187 -13.55 -35.01 9.73
CA LYS A 187 -12.88 -36.15 10.36
C LYS A 187 -11.70 -36.59 9.48
N PRO A 188 -10.52 -35.96 9.61
CA PRO A 188 -9.36 -36.33 8.83
C PRO A 188 -8.82 -37.69 9.28
N SER A 189 -8.26 -38.45 8.34
CA SER A 189 -7.46 -39.63 8.66
C SER A 189 -6.17 -39.23 9.38
N ILE A 190 -5.62 -40.09 10.23
CA ILE A 190 -4.29 -39.86 10.85
C ILE A 190 -3.17 -39.67 9.82
N ARG A 191 -3.37 -40.21 8.60
CA ARG A 191 -2.43 -40.07 7.47
C ARG A 191 -2.77 -38.90 6.54
N HIS A 192 -3.71 -38.03 6.93
CA HIS A 192 -4.12 -36.90 6.10
C HIS A 192 -2.91 -35.95 5.89
N GLY A 193 -2.58 -35.67 4.63
CA GLY A 193 -1.52 -34.72 4.31
C GLY A 193 -0.10 -35.28 4.23
N GLU A 194 0.13 -36.58 4.50
CA GLU A 194 1.48 -37.15 4.53
C GLU A 194 2.26 -36.93 3.23
N GLU A 195 1.62 -37.10 2.08
CA GLU A 195 2.28 -36.94 0.78
C GLU A 195 2.68 -35.49 0.52
N GLN A 196 1.80 -34.54 0.87
CA GLN A 196 2.04 -33.11 0.78
C GLN A 196 3.22 -32.72 1.68
N ILE A 197 3.22 -33.17 2.94
CA ILE A 197 4.32 -32.93 3.88
C ILE A 197 5.63 -33.52 3.37
N LYS A 198 5.62 -34.75 2.85
CA LYS A 198 6.82 -35.37 2.24
C LYS A 198 7.37 -34.55 1.07
N ARG A 199 6.50 -34.07 0.17
CA ARG A 199 6.90 -33.20 -0.95
C ARG A 199 7.48 -31.87 -0.47
N LEU A 200 6.85 -31.24 0.52
CA LEU A 200 7.32 -29.99 1.12
C LEU A 200 8.66 -30.17 1.84
N CYS A 201 8.84 -31.23 2.64
CA CYS A 201 10.09 -31.51 3.33
C CYS A 201 11.23 -31.77 2.34
N LYS A 202 10.97 -32.52 1.27
CA LYS A 202 11.95 -32.70 0.18
C LYS A 202 12.33 -31.38 -0.46
N ARG A 203 11.37 -30.47 -0.68
CA ARG A 203 11.60 -29.19 -1.33
C ARG A 203 12.36 -28.17 -0.46
N PHE A 204 12.03 -28.12 0.83
CA PHE A 204 12.68 -27.21 1.79
C PHE A 204 13.90 -27.81 2.50
N ASN A 205 14.28 -29.04 2.15
CA ASN A 205 15.37 -29.79 2.78
C ASN A 205 15.19 -29.91 4.30
N LEU A 206 13.99 -30.31 4.73
CA LEU A 206 13.62 -30.50 6.14
C LEU A 206 13.53 -31.99 6.48
N CYS A 207 13.65 -32.33 7.77
CA CYS A 207 13.45 -33.69 8.25
C CYS A 207 11.99 -34.10 8.09
N THR A 208 11.73 -35.11 7.25
CA THR A 208 10.39 -35.64 6.99
C THR A 208 9.76 -36.23 8.23
N ASP A 209 10.50 -37.03 9.00
CA ASP A 209 9.95 -37.73 10.17
C ASP A 209 9.50 -36.75 11.26
N GLN A 210 10.30 -35.70 11.50
CA GLN A 210 9.91 -34.61 12.40
C GLN A 210 8.63 -33.92 11.93
N ALA A 211 8.58 -33.52 10.65
CA ALA A 211 7.41 -32.82 10.13
C ALA A 211 6.14 -33.70 10.13
N LEU A 212 6.28 -35.01 9.92
CA LEU A 212 5.16 -35.96 10.00
C LEU A 212 4.68 -36.14 11.44
N ASN A 213 5.58 -36.30 12.42
CA ASN A 213 5.21 -36.33 13.83
C ASN A 213 4.45 -35.05 14.22
N GLY A 214 4.96 -33.88 13.85
CA GLY A 214 4.29 -32.61 14.12
C GLY A 214 2.94 -32.46 13.40
N MET A 215 2.73 -33.12 12.27
CA MET A 215 1.43 -33.16 11.59
C MET A 215 0.45 -34.10 12.31
N TRP A 216 0.92 -35.25 12.79
CA TRP A 216 0.10 -36.17 13.59
C TRP A 216 -0.33 -35.54 14.91
N ASP A 217 0.59 -34.89 15.62
CA ASP A 217 0.29 -34.13 16.84
C ASP A 217 -0.80 -33.07 16.58
N LEU A 218 -0.73 -32.37 15.43
CA LEU A 218 -1.71 -31.36 15.04
C LEU A 218 -3.09 -31.97 14.71
N LEU A 219 -3.13 -33.21 14.22
CA LEU A 219 -4.38 -33.93 13.93
C LEU A 219 -5.06 -34.43 15.21
N GLU A 220 -4.28 -34.88 16.19
CA GLU A 220 -4.78 -35.34 17.49
C GLU A 220 -5.18 -34.17 18.40
N GLU A 221 -4.36 -33.11 18.42
CA GLU A 221 -4.58 -31.92 19.23
C GLU A 221 -4.49 -30.63 18.37
N PRO A 222 -5.59 -30.24 17.68
CA PRO A 222 -5.58 -29.09 16.75
C PRO A 222 -5.21 -27.73 17.38
N SER A 223 -5.37 -27.61 18.70
CA SER A 223 -5.06 -26.40 19.47
C SER A 223 -3.60 -26.34 19.96
N SER A 224 -2.84 -27.43 19.81
CA SER A 224 -1.45 -27.51 20.23
C SER A 224 -0.54 -26.76 19.26
N GLU A 225 0.55 -26.16 19.75
CA GLU A 225 1.59 -25.60 18.87
C GLU A 225 2.49 -26.76 18.39
N PRO A 226 2.46 -27.12 17.09
CA PRO A 226 3.20 -28.29 16.62
C PRO A 226 4.68 -27.95 16.52
N LYS A 227 5.44 -28.30 17.56
CA LYS A 227 6.87 -27.98 17.70
C LYS A 227 7.69 -28.51 16.54
N ASP A 228 7.43 -29.76 16.13
CA ASP A 228 8.19 -30.43 15.07
C ASP A 228 7.78 -29.97 13.66
N LEU A 229 6.59 -29.34 13.52
CA LEU A 229 6.14 -28.71 12.27
C LEU A 229 6.60 -27.25 12.13
N LYS A 230 7.11 -26.65 13.21
CA LYS A 230 7.54 -25.25 13.27
C LYS A 230 8.58 -24.88 12.20
N PRO A 231 9.58 -25.72 11.85
CA PRO A 231 10.51 -25.42 10.76
C PRO A 231 9.79 -25.22 9.43
N LEU A 232 8.85 -26.11 9.07
CA LEU A 232 8.06 -26.01 7.85
C LEU A 232 7.16 -24.76 7.87
N MET A 233 6.53 -24.49 9.01
CA MET A 233 5.74 -23.27 9.21
C MET A 233 6.56 -21.99 9.05
N ASN A 234 7.83 -22.00 9.48
CA ASN A 234 8.73 -20.88 9.29
C ASN A 234 9.10 -20.70 7.82
N CYS A 235 9.39 -21.78 7.08
CA CYS A 235 9.61 -21.71 5.64
C CYS A 235 8.41 -21.08 4.91
N MET A 236 7.18 -21.46 5.26
CA MET A 236 5.97 -20.85 4.71
C MET A 236 5.91 -19.34 4.95
N LYS A 237 6.33 -18.86 6.14
CA LYS A 237 6.36 -17.43 6.48
C LYS A 237 7.41 -16.63 5.71
N THR A 238 8.35 -17.29 5.04
CA THR A 238 9.37 -16.61 4.23
C THR A 238 8.88 -16.23 2.82
N PHE A 239 7.74 -16.79 2.37
CA PHE A 239 7.18 -16.44 1.06
C PHE A 239 6.56 -15.05 1.10
N PRO A 240 7.08 -14.08 0.33
CA PRO A 240 6.48 -12.76 0.28
C PRO A 240 5.17 -12.81 -0.50
N VAL A 241 4.08 -12.31 0.10
CA VAL A 241 2.79 -12.13 -0.58
C VAL A 241 2.79 -10.88 -1.45
N SER A 242 3.64 -9.91 -1.11
CA SER A 242 3.72 -8.62 -1.78
C SER A 242 5.14 -8.07 -1.70
N THR A 243 5.49 -7.22 -2.67
CA THR A 243 6.73 -6.43 -2.67
C THR A 243 6.70 -5.25 -1.69
N ALA A 244 5.65 -5.12 -0.87
CA ALA A 244 5.46 -4.06 0.11
C ALA A 244 6.65 -3.88 1.06
N GLU A 245 7.28 -4.97 1.50
CA GLU A 245 8.48 -4.88 2.34
C GLU A 245 9.65 -4.22 1.60
N CYS A 246 9.84 -4.51 0.31
CA CYS A 246 10.87 -3.87 -0.51
C CYS A 246 10.64 -2.36 -0.59
N GLU A 247 9.40 -1.91 -0.70
CA GLU A 247 9.09 -0.48 -0.79
C GLU A 247 9.17 0.28 0.53
N ARG A 248 8.80 -0.37 1.63
CA ARG A 248 9.12 0.14 2.97
C ARG A 248 10.62 0.34 3.13
N ASN A 249 11.40 -0.62 2.61
CA ASN A 249 12.85 -0.54 2.59
C ASN A 249 13.35 0.58 1.66
N PHE A 250 12.77 0.79 0.48
CA PHE A 250 13.11 1.95 -0.36
C PHE A 250 12.76 3.28 0.31
N SER A 251 11.64 3.36 1.02
CA SER A 251 11.26 4.56 1.79
C SER A 251 12.26 4.83 2.92
N LEU A 252 12.71 3.78 3.61
CA LEU A 252 13.78 3.84 4.59
C LEU A 252 15.11 4.28 3.96
N MET A 253 15.43 3.77 2.78
CA MET A 253 16.62 4.16 2.02
C MET A 253 16.59 5.66 1.68
N ASN A 254 15.43 6.21 1.30
CA ASN A 254 15.26 7.64 1.06
C ASN A 254 15.51 8.49 2.32
N ASN A 255 15.22 7.95 3.52
CA ASN A 255 15.57 8.62 4.78
C ASN A 255 17.08 8.57 5.08
N ILE A 256 17.77 7.50 4.67
CA ILE A 256 19.22 7.34 4.84
C ILE A 256 19.97 8.21 3.83
N SER A 257 19.58 8.12 2.56
CA SER A 257 20.14 8.82 1.41
C SER A 257 19.26 10.03 1.04
N SER A 258 19.32 11.06 1.89
CA SER A 258 18.72 12.38 1.57
C SER A 258 19.62 13.21 0.66
N ASP A 259 19.08 14.25 0.02
CA ASP A 259 19.86 15.21 -0.79
C ASP A 259 21.06 15.82 -0.04
N LYS A 260 20.94 16.00 1.29
CA LYS A 260 22.02 16.51 2.17
C LYS A 260 23.07 15.45 2.52
N ARG A 261 22.77 14.16 2.29
CA ARG A 261 23.63 12.99 2.57
C ARG A 261 23.94 12.19 1.30
N ALA A 262 23.90 12.84 0.13
CA ALA A 262 24.06 12.21 -1.17
C ALA A 262 25.46 11.58 -1.44
N VAL A 263 26.42 11.75 -0.51
CA VAL A 263 27.82 11.30 -0.66
C VAL A 263 28.09 9.99 0.10
N LEU A 264 27.05 9.31 0.61
CA LEU A 264 27.25 8.01 1.24
C LEU A 264 27.64 6.96 0.19
N LEU A 265 28.74 6.24 0.46
CA LEU A 265 29.10 5.06 -0.34
C LEU A 265 27.97 4.01 -0.26
N ILE A 266 27.78 3.26 -1.34
CA ILE A 266 26.78 2.18 -1.44
C ILE A 266 26.96 1.17 -0.30
N SER A 267 28.20 0.85 0.08
CA SER A 267 28.50 -0.03 1.21
C SER A 267 27.95 0.51 2.54
N ASN A 268 28.05 1.82 2.77
CA ASN A 268 27.51 2.46 3.98
C ASN A 268 25.98 2.49 3.96
N ILE A 269 25.37 2.76 2.81
CA ILE A 269 23.91 2.70 2.66
C ILE A 269 23.42 1.27 2.95
N SER A 270 24.07 0.25 2.38
CA SER A 270 23.75 -1.16 2.61
C SER A 270 23.87 -1.54 4.10
N ASN A 271 24.95 -1.14 4.76
CA ASN A 271 25.14 -1.40 6.19
C ASN A 271 24.07 -0.72 7.05
N LEU A 272 23.73 0.54 6.75
CA LEU A 272 22.66 1.26 7.47
C LEU A 272 21.29 0.63 7.23
N MET A 273 21.00 0.19 6.00
CA MET A 273 19.79 -0.54 5.66
C MET A 273 19.70 -1.85 6.45
N MET A 274 20.78 -2.63 6.49
CA MET A 274 20.86 -3.88 7.26
C MET A 274 20.55 -3.65 8.75
N ILE A 275 21.14 -2.60 9.35
CA ILE A 275 20.90 -2.24 10.75
C ILE A 275 19.44 -1.81 10.98
N ASN A 276 18.84 -1.04 10.06
CA ASN A 276 17.47 -0.58 10.24
C ASN A 276 16.43 -1.70 10.01
N ILE A 277 16.71 -2.65 9.12
CA ILE A 277 15.79 -3.76 8.81
C ILE A 277 15.87 -4.85 9.88
N ASN A 278 17.09 -5.24 10.27
CA ASN A 278 17.31 -6.41 11.13
C ASN A 278 17.79 -6.06 12.55
N GLY A 279 18.13 -4.80 12.80
CA GLY A 279 18.61 -4.35 14.10
C GLY A 279 17.50 -4.39 15.17
N PRO A 280 17.88 -4.48 16.45
CA PRO A 280 16.92 -4.44 17.54
C PRO A 280 16.22 -3.06 17.59
N PRO A 281 15.01 -2.98 18.17
CA PRO A 281 14.33 -1.71 18.40
C PRO A 281 15.27 -0.72 19.11
N THR A 282 15.19 0.56 18.75
CA THR A 282 16.05 1.62 19.31
C THR A 282 16.03 1.68 20.84
N SER A 283 14.89 1.32 21.46
CA SER A 283 14.74 1.22 22.91
C SER A 283 15.56 0.11 23.56
N LYS A 284 15.93 -0.93 22.80
CA LYS A 284 16.72 -2.08 23.26
C LYS A 284 18.20 -1.98 22.86
N ILE A 285 18.57 -0.94 22.10
CA ILE A 285 19.98 -0.71 21.74
C ILE A 285 20.71 -0.15 22.96
N ASP A 286 21.81 -0.80 23.36
CA ASP A 286 22.78 -0.22 24.28
C ASP A 286 23.88 0.51 23.49
N PRO A 287 23.80 1.85 23.33
CA PRO A 287 24.76 2.60 22.55
C PRO A 287 26.14 2.66 23.23
N ARG A 288 26.23 2.38 24.54
CA ARG A 288 27.46 2.63 25.34
C ARG A 288 28.63 1.77 24.87
N LYS A 289 28.35 0.54 24.43
CA LYS A 289 29.39 -0.36 23.90
C LYS A 289 30.01 0.21 22.63
N TYR A 290 29.18 0.69 21.71
CA TYR A 290 29.62 1.24 20.43
C TYR A 290 30.32 2.59 20.60
N THR A 291 29.77 3.49 21.43
CA THR A 291 30.38 4.81 21.67
C THR A 291 31.73 4.69 22.36
N ARG A 292 31.89 3.78 23.33
CA ARG A 292 33.19 3.54 23.97
C ARG A 292 34.24 3.02 22.98
N THR A 293 33.90 2.10 22.10
CA THR A 293 34.81 1.59 21.07
C THR A 293 35.14 2.65 20.02
N TRP A 294 34.15 3.44 19.62
CA TRP A 294 34.34 4.55 18.70
C TRP A 294 35.27 5.62 19.29
N LEU A 295 35.03 6.04 20.53
CA LEU A 295 35.88 7.03 21.23
C LEU A 295 37.33 6.55 21.44
N LYS A 296 37.56 5.23 21.53
CA LYS A 296 38.93 4.68 21.58
C LYS A 296 39.68 4.80 20.26
N SER A 297 38.98 4.78 19.13
CA SER A 297 39.55 4.72 17.78
C SER A 297 39.42 6.03 16.99
N HIS A 298 38.50 6.90 17.39
CA HIS A 298 38.15 8.13 16.71
C HIS A 298 38.25 9.31 17.67
N ARG A 299 38.74 10.43 17.15
CA ARG A 299 38.97 11.65 17.91
C ARG A 299 37.75 12.55 17.86
N ALA A 300 37.55 13.35 18.91
CA ALA A 300 36.51 14.37 18.91
C ALA A 300 36.69 15.35 17.73
N ALA A 301 35.59 15.91 17.22
CA ALA A 301 35.65 16.93 16.18
C ALA A 301 36.45 18.18 16.61
N SER A 302 36.51 18.44 17.93
CA SER A 302 37.30 19.50 18.56
C SER A 302 38.78 19.15 18.80
N SER A 303 39.24 17.94 18.46
CA SER A 303 40.64 17.57 18.65
C SER A 303 41.53 18.34 17.67
N VAL A 304 42.63 18.90 18.18
CA VAL A 304 43.64 19.66 17.41
C VAL A 304 44.25 18.86 16.24
N ARG A 305 44.19 17.53 16.30
CA ARG A 305 44.70 16.62 15.26
C ARG A 305 43.63 16.13 14.28
N SER A 306 42.40 16.64 14.37
CA SER A 306 41.32 16.36 13.43
C SER A 306 41.43 17.34 12.25
N ARG A 307 41.08 16.93 11.02
CA ARG A 307 41.00 17.87 9.88
C ARG A 307 39.98 18.96 10.23
N GLN A 308 40.44 20.17 10.48
CA GLN A 308 39.56 21.32 10.63
C GLN A 308 38.88 21.56 9.28
N CYS A 309 37.55 21.50 9.27
CA CYS A 309 36.79 21.98 8.12
C CYS A 309 36.99 23.49 8.08
N SER A 310 37.63 24.01 7.03
CA SER A 310 37.66 25.45 6.81
C SER A 310 36.24 25.89 6.51
N VAL A 311 35.58 26.44 7.54
CA VAL A 311 34.33 27.15 7.34
C VAL A 311 34.68 28.33 6.44
N LYS A 312 34.36 28.24 5.15
CA LYS A 312 34.17 29.45 4.35
C LYS A 312 32.97 30.13 4.99
N THR A 313 33.22 31.14 5.82
CA THR A 313 32.18 32.04 6.31
C THR A 313 31.37 32.49 5.10
N PRO A 314 30.09 32.11 4.99
CA PRO A 314 29.19 32.81 4.09
C PRO A 314 29.23 34.27 4.52
N ALA A 315 29.42 35.19 3.58
CA ALA A 315 29.33 36.62 3.84
C ALA A 315 28.04 36.88 4.65
N GLU A 316 28.21 37.42 5.85
CA GLU A 316 27.19 37.86 6.83
C GLU A 316 25.76 37.33 6.59
N SER A 317 25.50 36.07 6.93
CA SER A 317 24.12 35.64 7.15
C SER A 317 23.64 36.26 8.47
N LYS A 318 23.02 37.45 8.40
CA LYS A 318 22.29 38.05 9.52
C LYS A 318 21.33 37.00 10.08
N SER A 319 21.45 36.70 11.37
CA SER A 319 20.57 35.72 12.02
C SER A 319 19.12 36.20 11.93
N VAL A 320 18.23 35.33 11.48
CA VAL A 320 16.77 35.55 11.37
C VAL A 320 16.12 35.93 12.72
N TRP A 321 16.83 35.69 13.82
CA TRP A 321 16.40 36.03 15.18
C TRP A 321 16.41 37.54 15.52
N ASN A 322 16.85 38.41 14.61
CA ASN A 322 16.75 39.87 14.79
C ASN A 322 15.55 40.49 14.03
N ILE A 323 14.58 39.68 13.56
CA ILE A 323 13.35 40.14 12.88
C ILE A 323 12.08 39.67 13.63
N LEU A 324 12.17 39.43 14.94
CA LEU A 324 11.01 39.34 15.83
C LEU A 324 11.18 40.31 16.99
#